data_AF-A0A938WC05-F1
#
_entry.id   AF-A0A938WC05-F1
#
_cell.length_a   1.000
_cell.length_b   1.000
_cell.length_c   1.000
_cell.angle_alpha   90.00
_cell.angle_beta   90.00
_cell.angle_gamma   90.00
#
_symmetry.space_group_name_H-M   'P 1'
#
loop_
_entity.id
_entity.type
_entity.pdbx_description
1 polymer ?
#
loop_
_entity_poly.entity_id
_entity_poly.type
_entity_poly.pdbx_seq_one_letter_code
_entity_poly.pdbx_strand_id
1 'polypeptide(L)'
;MNPLDQRRDDLLSPQESSTHDGGDLQGTDRKELQAWHETGSVSEADRSLEQVQRQEAWLQYQNTTNLLDPPSRPNPALEGLSPTATSPLGAAKQLLVVDTIRPDWQQLVAQLPSDADLLLLQPGDHGVECLNQALQRNVYSSITVLPGIDAQGNRSLGVDPLASLQEHLSQVERLTVFDSLTATAIPTAIQTQLGRQAGELVELGQTLLSEAFRNGRLEGALQSTYASANQSVVLKSALGLMQGELTFPEVYWADFEQASVQGAFVRDRDLILISQSLQGGGTALEAALLEELGHWLEASCAVDSAGDEGERFSARIRGTTLEQELGRDTALLSINGDFVSAELLELQTSDTTPPALISDQQTRAT
;
A
#
# COMPACT_ATOMS: atom_id res chain seq x y z
N MET A 1 4.28 -44.89 -48.15
CA MET A 1 3.51 -46.00 -48.78
C MET A 1 2.53 -46.52 -47.73
N ASN A 2 1.25 -46.47 -48.07
CA ASN A 2 0.04 -46.93 -47.35
C ASN A 2 0.07 -48.46 -47.08
N PRO A 3 -0.86 -49.09 -46.31
CA PRO A 3 -2.33 -48.85 -46.27
C PRO A 3 -2.94 -48.76 -44.84
N LEU A 4 -4.02 -47.99 -44.60
CA LEU A 4 -5.46 -48.26 -44.88
C LEU A 4 -6.02 -49.53 -44.22
N ASP A 5 -6.96 -49.35 -43.29
CA ASP A 5 -8.31 -49.96 -43.21
C ASP A 5 -8.85 -49.90 -41.77
N GLN A 6 -10.13 -49.74 -41.45
CA GLN A 6 -11.37 -49.38 -42.15
C GLN A 6 -12.49 -49.43 -41.10
N ARG A 7 -13.47 -48.51 -41.21
CA ARG A 7 -14.93 -48.72 -40.99
C ARG A 7 -15.40 -49.11 -39.57
N ARG A 8 -16.62 -48.84 -39.09
CA ARG A 8 -17.97 -48.66 -39.67
C ARG A 8 -18.86 -48.15 -38.51
N ASP A 9 -19.56 -47.03 -38.65
CA ASP A 9 -20.97 -46.89 -39.08
C ASP A 9 -22.01 -47.11 -37.96
N ASP A 10 -23.08 -46.31 -38.08
CA ASP A 10 -24.46 -46.53 -37.65
C ASP A 10 -24.89 -46.11 -36.23
N LEU A 11 -26.04 -45.48 -35.98
CA LEU A 11 -27.09 -44.78 -36.77
C LEU A 11 -28.19 -44.38 -35.75
N LEU A 12 -29.04 -43.41 -36.12
CA LEU A 12 -30.45 -43.21 -35.71
C LEU A 12 -30.82 -42.47 -34.40
N SER A 13 -31.26 -41.22 -34.59
CA SER A 13 -32.48 -40.59 -33.99
C SER A 13 -33.77 -41.31 -34.50
N PRO A 14 -35.05 -40.92 -34.22
CA PRO A 14 -35.65 -39.81 -33.43
C PRO A 14 -36.98 -40.19 -32.66
N GLN A 15 -37.78 -39.18 -32.25
CA GLN A 15 -39.24 -39.11 -31.86
C GLN A 15 -39.47 -38.62 -30.42
N GLU A 16 -40.15 -37.49 -30.12
CA GLU A 16 -41.48 -36.91 -30.44
C GLU A 16 -42.62 -37.24 -29.45
N SER A 17 -43.50 -36.23 -29.25
CA SER A 17 -44.80 -36.15 -28.53
C SER A 17 -44.74 -36.02 -27.00
N SER A 18 -45.22 -34.97 -26.33
CA SER A 18 -46.49 -34.19 -26.32
C SER A 18 -47.62 -34.80 -25.45
N THR A 19 -48.01 -34.06 -24.41
CA THR A 19 -49.27 -34.05 -23.61
C THR A 19 -48.99 -33.04 -22.46
N HIS A 20 -49.64 -31.90 -22.23
CA HIS A 20 -51.05 -31.50 -22.07
C HIS A 20 -51.75 -32.15 -20.85
N ASP A 21 -51.62 -31.51 -19.69
CA ASP A 21 -52.56 -31.47 -18.54
C ASP A 21 -51.98 -30.38 -17.59
N GLY A 22 -52.68 -29.42 -17.01
CA GLY A 22 -53.96 -29.44 -16.31
C GLY A 22 -53.69 -28.79 -14.95
N GLY A 23 -54.45 -27.76 -14.59
CA GLY A 23 -54.11 -26.76 -13.57
C GLY A 23 -53.76 -27.25 -12.16
N ASP A 24 -53.00 -26.42 -11.44
CA ASP A 24 -53.17 -26.27 -10.00
C ASP A 24 -52.92 -24.81 -9.58
N LEU A 25 -54.01 -24.12 -9.26
CA LEU A 25 -54.04 -22.82 -8.60
C LEU A 25 -54.15 -23.09 -7.10
N GLN A 26 -53.02 -23.16 -6.40
CA GLN A 26 -52.94 -22.96 -4.95
C GLN A 26 -51.49 -23.01 -4.45
N GLY A 27 -51.01 -21.87 -3.91
CA GLY A 27 -49.97 -21.91 -2.88
C GLY A 27 -48.64 -21.20 -3.16
N THR A 28 -48.66 -19.90 -3.49
CA THR A 28 -47.44 -19.06 -3.42
C THR A 28 -47.51 -17.90 -2.44
N ASP A 29 -48.59 -17.73 -1.66
CA ASP A 29 -48.75 -16.57 -0.76
C ASP A 29 -48.27 -16.79 0.69
N ARG A 30 -47.59 -17.90 1.00
CA ARG A 30 -47.14 -18.17 2.38
C ARG A 30 -45.63 -18.14 2.62
N LYS A 31 -44.81 -17.99 1.57
CA LYS A 31 -43.35 -17.85 1.71
C LYS A 31 -42.86 -16.40 1.65
N GLU A 32 -43.62 -15.47 1.09
CA GLU A 32 -43.24 -14.05 1.05
C GLU A 32 -43.65 -13.25 2.30
N LEU A 33 -44.65 -13.71 3.06
CA LEU A 33 -45.07 -13.06 4.32
C LEU A 33 -44.18 -13.39 5.53
N GLN A 34 -43.27 -14.38 5.43
CA GLN A 34 -42.27 -14.64 6.46
C GLN A 34 -40.96 -13.84 6.25
N ALA A 35 -40.70 -13.34 5.04
CA ALA A 35 -39.51 -12.53 4.76
C ALA A 35 -39.66 -11.05 5.19
N TRP A 36 -40.87 -10.59 5.51
CA TRP A 36 -41.13 -9.20 5.94
C TRP A 36 -41.18 -9.00 7.46
N HIS A 37 -41.09 -10.07 8.26
CA HIS A 37 -41.11 -9.96 9.73
C HIS A 37 -39.73 -10.11 10.38
N GLU A 38 -38.65 -10.27 9.62
CA GLU A 38 -37.27 -10.40 10.13
C GLU A 38 -36.38 -9.17 9.88
N THR A 39 -36.88 -8.12 9.22
CA THR A 39 -36.14 -6.86 8.97
C THR A 39 -36.31 -5.79 10.06
N GLY A 40 -36.55 -6.23 11.29
CA GLY A 40 -36.46 -5.41 12.49
C GLY A 40 -35.65 -6.17 13.54
N SER A 41 -34.44 -6.56 13.17
CA SER A 41 -33.62 -7.43 14.02
C SER A 41 -33.28 -6.69 15.32
N VAL A 42 -33.38 -7.40 16.44
CA VAL A 42 -32.96 -6.93 17.77
C VAL A 42 -31.53 -6.36 17.74
N SER A 43 -30.70 -6.81 16.79
CA SER A 43 -29.35 -6.30 16.56
C SER A 43 -29.26 -4.85 16.05
N GLU A 44 -30.29 -4.32 15.40
CA GLU A 44 -30.32 -2.91 14.97
C GLU A 44 -30.80 -2.00 16.11
N ALA A 45 -31.72 -2.50 16.95
CA ALA A 45 -32.12 -1.82 18.17
C ALA A 45 -30.95 -1.76 19.17
N ASP A 46 -30.18 -2.84 19.31
CA ASP A 46 -29.00 -2.88 20.18
C ASP A 46 -27.87 -1.96 19.66
N ARG A 47 -27.64 -1.92 18.34
CA ARG A 47 -26.68 -0.97 17.73
C ARG A 47 -27.11 0.48 17.90
N SER A 48 -28.41 0.78 17.78
CA SER A 48 -28.94 2.12 18.01
C SER A 48 -28.83 2.53 19.49
N LEU A 49 -29.09 1.61 20.42
CA LEU A 49 -28.96 1.85 21.86
C LEU A 49 -27.51 2.12 22.27
N GLU A 50 -26.56 1.37 21.71
CA GLU A 50 -25.12 1.55 21.97
C GLU A 50 -24.60 2.89 21.39
N GLN A 51 -25.18 3.36 20.29
CA GLN A 51 -24.85 4.65 19.70
C GLN A 51 -25.39 5.82 20.56
N VAL A 52 -26.60 5.68 21.11
CA VAL A 52 -27.19 6.65 22.05
C VAL A 52 -26.39 6.70 23.35
N GLN A 53 -25.99 5.55 23.91
CA GLN A 53 -25.18 5.50 25.13
C GLN A 53 -23.80 6.16 24.95
N ARG A 54 -23.16 5.98 23.79
CA ARG A 54 -21.92 6.68 23.43
C ARG A 54 -22.12 8.19 23.33
N GLN A 55 -23.24 8.62 22.75
CA GLN A 55 -23.58 10.04 22.62
C GLN A 55 -23.90 10.68 23.98
N GLU A 56 -24.59 9.98 24.87
CA GLU A 56 -24.88 10.45 26.23
C GLU A 56 -23.61 10.54 27.10
N ALA A 57 -22.72 9.55 27.03
CA ALA A 57 -21.44 9.59 27.74
C ALA A 57 -20.57 10.78 27.28
N TRP A 58 -20.60 11.09 25.99
CA TRP A 58 -19.90 12.26 25.43
C TRP A 58 -20.51 13.59 25.87
N LEU A 59 -21.84 13.71 25.89
CA LEU A 59 -22.52 14.92 26.39
C LEU A 59 -22.28 15.14 27.89
N GLN A 60 -22.21 14.06 28.68
CA GLN A 60 -21.86 14.16 30.10
C GLN A 60 -20.41 14.63 30.28
N TYR A 61 -19.48 14.14 29.47
CA TYR A 61 -18.08 14.56 29.49
C TYR A 61 -17.92 16.07 29.21
N GLN A 62 -18.64 16.61 28.23
CA GLN A 62 -18.64 18.05 27.92
C GLN A 62 -19.25 18.91 29.03
N ASN A 63 -20.25 18.38 29.76
CA ASN A 63 -20.83 19.10 30.90
C ASN A 63 -19.92 19.09 32.14
N THR A 64 -19.08 18.07 32.32
CA THR A 64 -18.10 18.01 33.42
C THR A 64 -16.85 18.85 33.22
N THR A 65 -16.57 19.34 32.00
CA THR A 65 -15.36 20.12 31.69
C THR A 65 -15.49 21.64 31.94
N ASN A 66 -16.64 22.12 32.44
CA ASN A 66 -16.88 23.54 32.71
C ASN A 66 -16.77 23.98 34.19
N LEU A 67 -16.15 23.19 35.07
CA LEU A 67 -15.84 23.64 36.44
C LEU A 67 -14.37 23.43 36.76
N LEU A 68 -13.70 24.58 36.93
CA LEU A 68 -12.31 24.80 37.33
C LEU A 68 -11.83 23.83 38.43
N ASP A 69 -10.93 22.91 38.08
CA ASP A 69 -9.82 22.49 38.95
C ASP A 69 -8.76 21.64 38.18
N PRO A 70 -7.45 21.86 38.36
CA PRO A 70 -6.37 21.05 37.77
C PRO A 70 -5.99 19.82 38.66
N PRO A 71 -5.16 18.89 38.15
CA PRO A 71 -5.46 17.46 38.16
C PRO A 71 -4.80 16.69 39.30
N SER A 72 -5.51 15.74 39.88
CA SER A 72 -4.95 14.58 40.61
C SER A 72 -6.05 13.56 40.92
N ARG A 73 -6.68 12.95 39.91
CA ARG A 73 -7.37 11.67 40.10
C ARG A 73 -7.19 10.74 38.89
N PRO A 74 -6.87 9.46 39.12
CA PRO A 74 -6.87 8.46 38.06
C PRO A 74 -8.31 8.26 37.56
N ASN A 75 -8.42 8.07 36.25
CA ASN A 75 -9.66 8.02 35.48
C ASN A 75 -10.33 6.63 35.60
N PRO A 76 -11.50 6.49 36.27
CA PRO A 76 -12.19 5.20 36.38
C PRO A 76 -13.11 4.89 35.18
N ALA A 77 -13.26 5.81 34.21
CA ALA A 77 -14.21 5.65 33.10
C ALA A 77 -13.66 4.88 31.88
N LEU A 78 -12.39 4.42 31.93
CA LEU A 78 -11.75 3.66 30.85
C LEU A 78 -11.48 2.19 31.19
N GLU A 79 -11.80 1.72 32.41
CA GLU A 79 -11.63 0.30 32.78
C GLU A 79 -12.70 -0.64 32.19
N GLY A 80 -13.68 -0.13 31.43
CA GLY A 80 -14.77 -0.93 30.85
C GLY A 80 -14.67 -1.22 29.35
N LEU A 81 -13.73 -0.61 28.62
CA LEU A 81 -13.59 -0.79 27.17
C LEU A 81 -12.44 -1.74 26.85
N SER A 82 -12.56 -2.99 27.29
CA SER A 82 -11.80 -4.09 26.67
C SER A 82 -12.61 -4.58 25.47
N PRO A 83 -12.16 -4.42 24.21
CA PRO A 83 -12.80 -5.10 23.11
C PRO A 83 -12.64 -6.61 23.31
N THR A 84 -13.75 -7.30 23.47
CA THR A 84 -13.80 -8.76 23.52
C THR A 84 -13.64 -9.30 22.10
N ALA A 85 -12.49 -9.03 21.49
CA ALA A 85 -12.01 -9.73 20.31
C ALA A 85 -10.63 -10.24 20.69
N THR A 86 -10.57 -11.52 21.07
CA THR A 86 -9.30 -12.25 21.13
C THR A 86 -8.79 -12.38 19.71
N SER A 87 -8.19 -11.32 19.18
CA SER A 87 -7.29 -11.44 18.04
C SER A 87 -6.18 -12.39 18.46
N PRO A 88 -5.78 -13.33 17.59
CA PRO A 88 -4.70 -14.25 17.88
C PRO A 88 -3.48 -13.44 18.33
N LEU A 89 -2.89 -13.84 19.47
CA LEU A 89 -1.64 -13.28 19.98
C LEU A 89 -0.63 -13.22 18.81
N GLY A 90 -0.30 -12.02 18.34
CA GLY A 90 0.78 -11.81 17.37
C GLY A 90 0.43 -11.09 16.05
N ALA A 91 -0.83 -10.76 15.76
CA ALA A 91 -1.13 -9.90 14.61
C ALA A 91 -0.68 -8.46 14.91
N ALA A 92 0.35 -7.97 14.21
CA ALA A 92 0.88 -6.63 14.41
C ALA A 92 -0.12 -5.58 13.91
N LYS A 93 -0.64 -4.78 14.84
CA LYS A 93 -1.68 -3.76 14.58
C LYS A 93 -1.10 -2.56 13.84
N GLN A 94 -1.96 -1.81 13.14
CA GLN A 94 -1.61 -0.48 12.64
C GLN A 94 -1.91 0.58 13.70
N LEU A 95 -1.12 1.65 13.78
CA LEU A 95 -1.44 2.83 14.58
C LEU A 95 -1.65 4.03 13.65
N LEU A 96 -2.84 4.61 13.67
CA LEU A 96 -3.08 5.92 13.07
C LEU A 96 -3.01 7.00 14.16
N VAL A 97 -2.12 7.97 13.99
CA VAL A 97 -2.02 9.16 14.85
C VAL A 97 -2.62 10.34 14.10
N VAL A 98 -3.64 10.98 14.68
CA VAL A 98 -4.35 12.09 14.05
C VAL A 98 -4.40 13.28 14.98
N ASP A 99 -3.92 14.42 14.49
CA ASP A 99 -4.13 15.70 15.15
C ASP A 99 -5.54 16.22 14.90
N THR A 100 -6.29 16.49 15.98
CA THR A 100 -7.68 16.96 15.90
C THR A 100 -7.83 18.44 15.53
N ILE A 101 -6.72 19.20 15.42
CA ILE A 101 -6.74 20.53 14.79
C ILE A 101 -7.15 20.45 13.32
N ARG A 102 -6.89 19.32 12.65
CA ARG A 102 -7.27 19.14 11.25
C ARG A 102 -8.79 19.13 11.08
N PRO A 103 -9.39 19.88 10.15
CA PRO A 103 -10.85 19.94 10.04
C PRO A 103 -11.50 18.63 9.54
N ASP A 104 -10.74 17.73 8.93
CA ASP A 104 -11.18 16.49 8.30
C ASP A 104 -11.02 15.23 9.18
N TRP A 105 -10.48 15.35 10.40
CA TRP A 105 -10.07 14.19 11.22
C TRP A 105 -11.20 13.16 11.45
N GLN A 106 -12.43 13.62 11.63
CA GLN A 106 -13.59 12.74 11.90
C GLN A 106 -13.92 11.83 10.71
N GLN A 107 -13.78 12.33 9.49
CA GLN A 107 -14.02 11.55 8.28
C GLN A 107 -12.95 10.47 8.11
N LEU A 108 -11.70 10.79 8.47
CA LEU A 108 -10.56 9.88 8.39
C LEU A 108 -10.69 8.74 9.40
N VAL A 109 -11.10 9.06 10.63
CA VAL A 109 -11.38 8.06 11.67
C VAL A 109 -12.52 7.11 11.28
N ALA A 110 -13.56 7.61 10.60
CA ALA A 110 -14.69 6.79 10.17
C ALA A 110 -14.31 5.75 9.10
N GLN A 111 -13.17 5.94 8.40
CA GLN A 111 -12.68 5.04 7.35
C GLN A 111 -11.61 4.06 7.84
N LEU A 112 -11.27 4.09 9.13
CA LEU A 112 -10.24 3.23 9.67
C LEU A 112 -10.59 1.74 9.57
N PRO A 113 -9.63 0.88 9.21
CA PRO A 113 -9.75 -0.55 9.36
C PRO A 113 -10.12 -0.92 10.81
N SER A 114 -10.91 -1.97 10.99
CA SER A 114 -11.37 -2.43 12.31
C SER A 114 -10.23 -2.92 13.23
N ASP A 115 -9.06 -3.17 12.66
CA ASP A 115 -7.84 -3.66 13.33
C ASP A 115 -6.77 -2.57 13.56
N ALA A 116 -7.05 -1.32 13.18
CA ALA A 116 -6.17 -0.18 13.46
C ALA A 116 -6.47 0.41 14.85
N ASP A 117 -5.42 0.63 15.64
CA ASP A 117 -5.50 1.48 16.82
C ASP A 117 -5.43 2.95 16.38
N LEU A 118 -6.11 3.82 17.12
CA LEU A 118 -6.19 5.25 16.85
C LEU A 118 -5.67 6.05 18.03
N LEU A 119 -4.72 6.95 17.77
CA LEU A 119 -4.24 7.96 18.71
C LEU A 119 -4.71 9.35 18.24
N LEU A 120 -5.73 9.89 18.92
CA LEU A 120 -6.20 11.26 18.68
C LEU A 120 -5.47 12.24 19.58
N LEU A 121 -4.83 13.23 18.96
CA LEU A 121 -4.14 14.30 19.68
C LEU A 121 -5.03 15.53 19.76
N GLN A 122 -5.24 16.01 20.98
CA GLN A 122 -5.98 17.22 21.26
C GLN A 122 -5.11 18.46 21.04
N PRO A 123 -5.71 19.63 20.78
CA PRO A 123 -4.96 20.88 20.73
C PRO A 123 -4.24 21.12 22.06
N GLY A 124 -2.91 21.22 22.03
CA GLY A 124 -2.08 21.40 23.22
C GLY A 124 -1.32 20.14 23.68
N ASP A 125 -1.62 18.97 23.13
CA ASP A 125 -0.91 17.73 23.48
C ASP A 125 0.54 17.74 22.96
N HIS A 126 1.45 17.09 23.68
CA HIS A 126 2.80 16.79 23.18
C HIS A 126 2.76 15.50 22.36
N GLY A 127 2.55 15.63 21.05
CA GLY A 127 2.34 14.51 20.14
C GLY A 127 3.46 13.47 20.16
N VAL A 128 4.73 13.88 20.32
CA VAL A 128 5.87 12.96 20.45
C VAL A 128 5.74 12.09 21.69
N GLU A 129 5.37 12.69 22.81
CA GLU A 129 5.23 11.98 24.08
C GLU A 129 4.06 10.99 24.01
N CYS A 130 2.91 11.43 23.49
CA CYS A 130 1.74 10.58 23.29
C CYS A 130 2.04 9.37 22.40
N LEU A 131 2.77 9.58 21.29
CA LEU A 131 3.19 8.51 20.39
C LEU A 131 4.13 7.53 21.11
N ASN A 132 5.14 8.02 21.83
CA ASN A 132 6.05 7.16 22.60
C ASN A 132 5.31 6.32 23.65
N GLN A 133 4.33 6.90 24.33
CA GLN A 133 3.50 6.16 25.29
C GLN A 133 2.68 5.05 24.61
N ALA A 134 2.16 5.29 23.40
CA ALA A 134 1.46 4.26 22.63
C ALA A 134 2.42 3.12 22.23
N LEU A 135 3.62 3.45 21.77
CA LEU A 135 4.65 2.50 21.36
C LEU A 135 5.21 1.66 22.52
N GLN A 136 5.18 2.18 23.75
CA GLN A 136 5.56 1.40 24.94
C GLN A 136 4.51 0.35 25.32
N ARG A 137 3.24 0.54 24.94
CA ARG A 137 2.12 -0.33 25.32
C ARG A 137 1.87 -1.43 24.31
N ASN A 138 2.11 -1.16 23.03
CA ASN A 138 1.80 -2.06 21.93
C ASN A 138 2.93 -2.07 20.89
N VAL A 139 3.02 -3.16 20.15
CA VAL A 139 3.90 -3.27 18.98
C VAL A 139 3.03 -3.10 17.73
N TYR A 140 3.38 -2.11 16.92
CA TYR A 140 2.68 -1.79 15.67
C TYR A 140 3.48 -2.26 14.44
N SER A 141 2.79 -2.76 13.43
CA SER A 141 3.38 -3.10 12.11
C SER A 141 3.66 -1.84 11.30
N SER A 142 2.78 -0.85 11.39
CA SER A 142 2.94 0.46 10.76
C SER A 142 2.39 1.57 11.65
N ILE A 143 2.99 2.75 11.53
CA ILE A 143 2.51 3.95 12.21
C ILE A 143 2.31 5.02 11.14
N THR A 144 1.08 5.47 11.00
CA THR A 144 0.73 6.57 10.11
C THR A 144 0.45 7.81 10.94
N VAL A 145 1.11 8.92 10.62
CA VAL A 145 0.92 10.20 11.30
C VAL A 145 0.29 11.21 10.36
N LEU A 146 -0.82 11.80 10.81
CA LEU A 146 -1.52 12.89 10.16
C LEU A 146 -1.34 14.16 11.01
N PRO A 147 -0.37 15.02 10.67
CA PRO A 147 -0.08 16.21 11.43
C PRO A 147 -1.20 17.24 11.30
N GLY A 148 -1.37 18.03 12.35
CA GLY A 148 -2.12 19.27 12.33
C GLY A 148 -1.48 20.26 11.36
N ILE A 149 -2.31 21.02 10.66
CA ILE A 149 -1.86 22.11 9.80
C ILE A 149 -2.51 23.38 10.33
N ASP A 150 -1.71 24.33 10.76
CA ASP A 150 -2.21 25.62 11.24
C ASP A 150 -2.63 26.54 10.08
N ALA A 151 -3.17 27.71 10.41
CA ALA A 151 -3.62 28.69 9.41
C ALA A 151 -2.47 29.24 8.53
N GLN A 152 -1.22 29.06 8.94
CA GLN A 152 -0.01 29.47 8.25
C GLN A 152 0.60 28.33 7.42
N GLY A 153 0.01 27.13 7.46
CA GLY A 153 0.52 25.94 6.77
C GLY A 153 1.65 25.22 7.51
N ASN A 154 1.94 25.59 8.75
CA ASN A 154 2.94 24.88 9.55
C ASN A 154 2.36 23.54 10.01
N ARG A 155 3.23 22.52 10.02
CA ARG A 155 2.87 21.16 10.39
C ARG A 155 3.33 20.87 11.81
N SER A 156 2.41 20.37 12.64
CA SER A 156 2.72 19.95 14.01
C SER A 156 1.98 18.66 14.37
N LEU A 157 2.43 18.00 15.42
CA LEU A 157 1.75 16.89 16.05
C LEU A 157 1.42 17.32 17.48
N GLY A 158 0.20 17.81 17.68
CA GLY A 158 -0.13 18.63 18.83
C GLY A 158 0.71 19.91 18.84
N VAL A 159 1.46 20.16 19.90
CA VAL A 159 2.36 21.33 20.02
C VAL A 159 3.76 21.11 19.43
N ASP A 160 4.10 19.87 19.08
CA ASP A 160 5.45 19.53 18.62
C ASP A 160 5.57 19.81 17.11
N PRO A 161 6.49 20.68 16.66
CA PRO A 161 6.70 20.90 15.23
C PRO A 161 7.17 19.62 14.54
N LEU A 162 6.65 19.34 13.35
CA LEU A 162 6.96 18.11 12.63
C LEU A 162 8.46 17.92 12.32
N ALA A 163 9.19 19.03 12.14
CA ALA A 163 10.65 18.99 11.96
C ALA A 163 11.37 18.36 13.18
N SER A 164 10.87 18.58 14.40
CA SER A 164 11.42 18.00 15.63
C SER A 164 11.10 16.50 15.75
N LEU A 165 9.99 16.07 15.14
CA LEU A 165 9.59 14.67 15.08
C LEU A 165 10.47 13.85 14.16
N GLN A 166 10.91 14.39 13.02
CA GLN A 166 11.80 13.66 12.11
C GLN A 166 13.13 13.30 12.80
N GLU A 167 13.66 14.19 13.65
CA GLU A 167 14.87 13.90 14.42
C GLU A 167 14.63 12.80 15.46
N HIS A 168 13.52 12.87 16.21
CA HIS A 168 13.19 11.90 17.25
C HIS A 168 12.75 10.53 16.71
N LEU A 169 12.01 10.53 15.60
CA LEU A 169 11.41 9.33 15.00
C LEU A 169 12.26 8.73 13.88
N SER A 170 13.43 9.31 13.56
CA SER A 170 14.47 8.64 12.78
C SER A 170 14.89 7.29 13.38
N GLN A 171 14.56 7.04 14.65
CA GLN A 171 14.78 5.78 15.36
C GLN A 171 13.60 4.80 15.24
N VAL A 172 12.48 5.23 14.66
CA VAL A 172 11.25 4.44 14.48
C VAL A 172 11.09 4.19 12.98
N GLU A 173 11.71 3.13 12.47
CA GLU A 173 11.79 2.78 11.04
C GLU A 173 10.43 2.63 10.34
N ARG A 174 9.31 2.52 11.08
CA ARG A 174 7.96 2.19 10.57
C ARG A 174 7.00 3.38 10.47
N LEU A 175 7.53 4.60 10.43
CA LEU A 175 6.73 5.82 10.44
C LEU A 175 6.50 6.37 9.04
N THR A 176 5.23 6.54 8.65
CA THR A 176 4.85 7.29 7.46
C THR A 176 4.09 8.55 7.86
N VAL A 177 4.50 9.70 7.34
CA VAL A 177 3.86 11.00 7.61
C VAL A 177 3.19 11.51 6.34
N PHE A 178 1.91 11.83 6.40
CA PHE A 178 1.15 12.35 5.25
C PHE A 178 0.68 13.78 5.47
N ASP A 179 0.69 14.60 4.43
CA ASP A 179 0.26 16.01 4.50
C ASP A 179 -1.25 16.17 4.40
N SER A 180 -1.89 15.31 3.61
CA SER A 180 -3.34 15.26 3.47
C SER A 180 -3.74 13.85 3.10
N LEU A 181 -4.76 13.33 3.78
CA LEU A 181 -5.57 12.27 3.20
C LEU A 181 -6.67 12.95 2.38
N THR A 182 -6.50 13.03 1.06
CA THR A 182 -7.69 13.20 0.21
C THR A 182 -8.61 12.03 0.52
N ALA A 183 -9.91 12.29 0.72
CA ALA A 183 -10.92 11.30 1.13
C ALA A 183 -11.04 10.04 0.24
N THR A 184 -10.26 9.97 -0.83
CA THR A 184 -9.92 8.76 -1.58
C THR A 184 -8.68 8.09 -0.99
N ALA A 185 -8.95 7.11 -0.12
CA ALA A 185 -8.06 6.05 0.35
C ALA A 185 -6.95 6.47 1.35
N ILE A 186 -7.13 6.04 2.61
CA ILE A 186 -6.00 5.42 3.34
C ILE A 186 -5.31 4.52 2.31
N PRO A 187 -4.02 4.68 1.97
CA PRO A 187 -3.40 3.94 0.89
C PRO A 187 -3.68 2.46 1.12
N THR A 188 -4.56 1.90 0.29
CA THR A 188 -4.93 0.50 0.39
C THR A 188 -3.66 -0.25 0.11
N ALA A 189 -3.14 -0.94 1.11
CA ALA A 189 -1.91 -1.67 0.93
C ALA A 189 -2.08 -2.65 -0.23
N ILE A 190 -1.17 -2.60 -1.20
CA ILE A 190 -1.19 -3.48 -2.36
C ILE A 190 -0.98 -4.89 -1.83
N GLN A 191 -2.00 -5.74 -1.96
CA GLN A 191 -1.86 -7.12 -1.53
C GLN A 191 -0.77 -7.79 -2.37
N THR A 192 0.24 -8.32 -1.70
CA THR A 192 1.43 -8.86 -2.34
C THR A 192 1.68 -10.25 -1.80
N GLN A 193 1.61 -11.25 -2.68
CA GLN A 193 1.92 -12.62 -2.34
C GLN A 193 3.36 -12.93 -2.75
N LEU A 194 4.20 -13.32 -1.80
CA LEU A 194 5.54 -13.82 -2.10
C LEU A 194 5.43 -15.18 -2.80
N GLY A 195 6.03 -15.26 -3.98
CA GLY A 195 6.27 -16.49 -4.69
C GLY A 195 7.56 -17.17 -4.22
N ARG A 196 8.21 -17.91 -5.12
CA ARG A 196 9.49 -18.56 -4.83
C ARG A 196 10.64 -17.55 -4.81
N GLN A 197 11.68 -17.87 -4.06
CA GLN A 197 12.95 -17.16 -4.14
C GLN A 197 13.50 -17.23 -5.58
N ALA A 198 13.98 -16.10 -6.08
CA ALA A 198 14.39 -15.89 -7.46
C ALA A 198 15.92 -15.80 -7.55
N GLY A 199 16.61 -16.86 -7.11
CA GLY A 199 18.07 -16.91 -7.11
C GLY A 199 18.69 -16.70 -8.51
N GLU A 200 17.97 -17.05 -9.57
CA GLU A 200 18.38 -16.76 -10.95
C GLU A 200 18.50 -15.26 -11.26
N LEU A 201 17.73 -14.41 -10.57
CA LEU A 201 17.77 -12.96 -10.76
C LEU A 201 19.00 -12.34 -10.10
N VAL A 202 19.53 -12.97 -9.03
CA VAL A 202 20.80 -12.55 -8.43
C VAL A 202 21.93 -12.71 -9.43
N GLU A 203 22.03 -13.88 -10.07
CA GLU A 203 23.04 -14.15 -11.09
C GLU A 203 22.89 -13.23 -12.31
N LEU A 204 21.65 -12.95 -12.72
CA LEU A 204 21.35 -12.00 -13.78
C LEU A 204 21.83 -10.59 -13.42
N GLY A 205 21.49 -10.08 -12.24
CA GLY A 205 21.90 -8.75 -11.77
C GLY A 205 23.42 -8.59 -11.72
N GLN A 206 24.13 -9.57 -11.17
CA GLN A 206 25.59 -9.58 -11.16
C GLN A 206 26.18 -9.59 -12.57
N THR A 207 25.58 -10.35 -13.50
CA THR A 207 26.01 -10.40 -14.90
C THR A 207 25.83 -9.05 -15.59
N LEU A 208 24.66 -8.42 -15.41
CA LEU A 208 24.35 -7.09 -15.99
C LEU A 208 25.31 -6.01 -15.47
N LEU A 209 25.57 -5.97 -14.16
CA LEU A 209 26.53 -5.05 -13.56
C LEU A 209 27.96 -5.29 -14.09
N SER A 210 28.38 -6.55 -14.15
CA SER A 210 29.72 -6.93 -14.64
C SER A 210 29.92 -6.59 -16.12
N GLU A 211 28.89 -6.75 -16.94
CA GLU A 211 28.92 -6.30 -18.33
C GLU A 211 28.98 -4.78 -18.44
N ALA A 212 28.14 -4.06 -17.68
CA ALA A 212 28.16 -2.61 -17.67
C ALA A 212 29.51 -2.05 -17.20
N PHE A 213 30.15 -2.68 -16.22
CA PHE A 213 31.50 -2.33 -15.79
C PHE A 213 32.54 -2.56 -16.89
N ARG A 214 32.56 -3.74 -17.53
CA ARG A 214 33.48 -4.05 -18.63
C ARG A 214 33.33 -3.11 -19.83
N ASN A 215 32.10 -2.65 -20.07
CA ASN A 215 31.77 -1.73 -21.17
C ASN A 215 31.92 -0.25 -20.78
N GLY A 216 32.41 0.06 -19.57
CA GLY A 216 32.61 1.44 -19.09
C GLY A 216 31.32 2.22 -18.83
N ARG A 217 30.16 1.54 -18.78
CA ARG A 217 28.85 2.17 -18.54
C ARG A 217 28.55 2.39 -17.07
N LEU A 218 29.05 1.52 -16.19
CA LEU A 218 28.72 1.56 -14.77
C LEU A 218 29.11 2.91 -14.14
N GLU A 219 30.33 3.40 -14.36
CA GLU A 219 30.79 4.65 -13.77
C GLU A 219 29.95 5.86 -14.21
N GLY A 220 29.62 5.94 -15.51
CA GLY A 220 28.74 6.99 -16.03
C GLY A 220 27.30 6.90 -15.50
N ALA A 221 26.78 5.68 -15.32
CA ALA A 221 25.49 5.46 -14.68
C ALA A 221 25.48 5.99 -13.25
N LEU A 222 26.50 5.64 -12.45
CA LEU A 222 26.62 6.09 -11.07
C LEU A 222 26.70 7.62 -10.96
N GLN A 223 27.53 8.25 -11.79
CA GLN A 223 27.75 9.71 -11.77
C GLN A 223 26.51 10.51 -12.17
N SER A 224 25.71 9.98 -13.11
CA SER A 224 24.51 10.65 -13.62
C SER A 224 23.24 10.35 -12.82
N THR A 225 23.28 9.30 -12.00
CA THR A 225 22.10 8.84 -11.25
C THR A 225 22.12 9.32 -9.81
N TYR A 226 23.26 9.20 -9.12
CA TYR A 226 23.32 9.44 -7.68
C TYR A 226 23.99 10.79 -7.37
N ALA A 227 23.54 11.42 -6.29
CA ALA A 227 24.15 12.60 -5.72
C ALA A 227 25.64 12.37 -5.44
N SER A 228 26.46 13.39 -5.64
CA SER A 228 27.92 13.27 -5.50
C SER A 228 28.39 12.76 -4.14
N ALA A 229 27.61 13.00 -3.07
CA ALA A 229 27.89 12.46 -1.74
C ALA A 229 27.74 10.93 -1.65
N ASN A 230 26.86 10.34 -2.47
CA ASN A 230 26.48 8.94 -2.40
C ASN A 230 27.27 8.06 -3.38
N GLN A 231 27.78 8.64 -4.47
CA GLN A 231 28.48 7.93 -5.56
C GLN A 231 29.57 6.95 -5.07
N SER A 232 30.37 7.34 -4.07
CA SER A 232 31.44 6.46 -3.56
C SER A 232 30.92 5.24 -2.79
N VAL A 233 29.82 5.39 -2.05
CA VAL A 233 29.16 4.31 -1.31
C VAL A 233 28.51 3.35 -2.30
N VAL A 234 27.73 3.89 -3.25
CA VAL A 234 27.05 3.10 -4.29
C VAL A 234 28.06 2.35 -5.16
N LEU A 235 29.17 2.99 -5.57
CA LEU A 235 30.24 2.32 -6.32
C LEU A 235 30.83 1.15 -5.53
N LYS A 236 31.13 1.36 -4.24
CA LYS A 236 31.66 0.31 -3.38
C LYS A 236 30.66 -0.85 -3.26
N SER A 237 29.36 -0.56 -3.10
CA SER A 237 28.32 -1.58 -3.04
C SER A 237 28.21 -2.38 -4.34
N ALA A 238 28.21 -1.70 -5.49
CA ALA A 238 28.15 -2.37 -6.79
C ALA A 238 29.38 -3.25 -7.05
N LEU A 239 30.58 -2.76 -6.73
CA LEU A 239 31.82 -3.55 -6.84
C LEU A 239 31.80 -4.76 -5.89
N GLY A 240 31.36 -4.56 -4.64
CA GLY A 240 31.25 -5.62 -3.65
C GLY A 240 30.29 -6.73 -4.07
N LEU A 241 29.15 -6.39 -4.67
CA LEU A 241 28.23 -7.37 -5.25
C LEU A 241 28.85 -8.18 -6.38
N MET A 242 29.53 -7.51 -7.33
CA MET A 242 30.17 -8.19 -8.47
C MET A 242 31.31 -9.12 -8.04
N GLN A 243 31.98 -8.80 -6.93
CA GLN A 243 33.09 -9.58 -6.38
C GLN A 243 32.64 -10.66 -5.39
N GLY A 244 31.34 -10.70 -5.04
CA GLY A 244 30.81 -11.60 -4.02
C GLY A 244 31.24 -11.24 -2.59
N GLU A 245 31.73 -10.02 -2.37
CA GLU A 245 32.07 -9.48 -1.04
C GLU A 245 30.84 -8.99 -0.28
N LEU A 246 29.79 -8.60 -1.01
CA LEU A 246 28.49 -8.28 -0.46
C LEU A 246 27.46 -9.32 -0.86
N THR A 247 26.57 -9.63 0.08
CA THR A 247 25.41 -10.47 -0.19
C THR A 247 24.40 -9.64 -0.97
N PHE A 248 23.87 -10.21 -2.04
CA PHE A 248 22.75 -9.62 -2.78
C PHE A 248 21.52 -9.60 -1.86
N PRO A 249 20.64 -8.57 -1.94
CA PRO A 249 19.38 -8.59 -1.20
C PRO A 249 18.59 -9.86 -1.52
N GLU A 250 17.70 -10.27 -0.63
CA GLU A 250 16.82 -11.38 -0.96
C GLU A 250 15.94 -10.99 -2.15
N VAL A 251 15.88 -11.83 -3.19
CA VAL A 251 15.05 -11.57 -4.37
C VAL A 251 13.96 -12.62 -4.46
N TYR A 252 12.71 -12.19 -4.56
CA TYR A 252 11.57 -13.06 -4.75
C TYR A 252 10.77 -12.67 -5.97
N TRP A 253 10.19 -13.68 -6.60
CA TRP A 253 9.05 -13.46 -7.46
C TRP A 253 7.84 -13.09 -6.60
N ALA A 254 7.02 -12.13 -7.03
CA ALA A 254 5.85 -11.68 -6.30
C ALA A 254 4.62 -11.56 -7.22
N ASP A 255 3.46 -11.89 -6.68
CA ASP A 255 2.17 -11.57 -7.29
C ASP A 255 1.60 -10.33 -6.58
N PHE A 256 1.58 -9.21 -7.30
CA PHE A 256 0.97 -7.97 -6.84
C PHE A 256 -0.49 -7.92 -7.24
N GLU A 257 -1.36 -7.43 -6.36
CA GLU A 257 -2.77 -7.16 -6.66
C GLU A 257 -2.92 -6.19 -7.83
N GLN A 258 -2.04 -5.19 -7.90
CA GLN A 258 -2.00 -4.22 -8.97
C GLN A 258 -1.08 -4.71 -10.08
N ALA A 259 -1.66 -5.01 -11.25
CA ALA A 259 -0.92 -5.51 -12.41
C ALA A 259 0.05 -4.47 -13.01
N SER A 260 -0.08 -3.19 -12.65
CA SER A 260 0.89 -2.16 -13.00
C SER A 260 2.23 -2.36 -12.28
N VAL A 261 2.25 -2.93 -11.08
CA VAL A 261 3.49 -3.08 -10.30
C VAL A 261 4.38 -4.17 -10.91
N GLN A 262 5.57 -3.76 -11.32
CA GLN A 262 6.56 -4.64 -11.96
C GLN A 262 7.70 -5.02 -11.01
N GLY A 263 8.03 -4.14 -10.08
CA GLY A 263 9.07 -4.33 -9.08
C GLY A 263 8.74 -3.56 -7.81
N ALA A 264 9.35 -3.97 -6.70
CA ALA A 264 9.37 -3.19 -5.48
C ALA A 264 10.61 -3.48 -4.65
N PHE A 265 11.22 -2.43 -4.10
CA PHE A 265 12.30 -2.53 -3.13
C PHE A 265 11.78 -2.21 -1.72
N VAL A 266 11.94 -3.16 -0.82
CA VAL A 266 11.52 -3.06 0.58
C VAL A 266 12.77 -2.87 1.45
N ARG A 267 13.12 -1.61 1.69
CA ARG A 267 14.35 -1.19 2.40
C ARG A 267 14.53 -1.89 3.75
N ASP A 268 13.49 -1.90 4.59
CA ASP A 268 13.54 -2.45 5.97
C ASP A 268 13.79 -3.96 6.03
N ARG A 269 13.60 -4.66 4.92
CA ARG A 269 13.74 -6.12 4.84
C ARG A 269 14.90 -6.56 3.95
N ASP A 270 15.64 -5.62 3.38
CA ASP A 270 16.70 -5.90 2.41
C ASP A 270 16.20 -6.82 1.27
N LEU A 271 15.02 -6.49 0.75
CA LEU A 271 14.21 -7.38 -0.08
C LEU A 271 13.82 -6.71 -1.39
N ILE A 272 14.10 -7.39 -2.50
CA ILE A 272 13.64 -7.03 -3.84
C ILE A 272 12.53 -7.99 -4.25
N LEU A 273 11.42 -7.42 -4.71
CA LEU A 273 10.28 -8.14 -5.25
C LEU A 273 10.17 -7.84 -6.74
N ILE A 274 10.07 -8.89 -7.56
CA ILE A 274 9.87 -8.76 -9.00
C ILE A 274 8.58 -9.46 -9.40
N SER A 275 7.76 -8.79 -10.20
CA SER A 275 6.46 -9.30 -10.63
C SER A 275 6.61 -10.61 -11.38
N GLN A 276 5.84 -11.63 -10.99
CA GLN A 276 5.80 -12.92 -11.69
C GLN A 276 5.42 -12.80 -13.16
N SER A 277 4.66 -11.75 -13.52
CA SER A 277 4.29 -11.46 -14.90
C SER A 277 5.50 -11.20 -15.82
N LEU A 278 6.66 -10.85 -15.25
CA LEU A 278 7.91 -10.63 -15.98
C LEU A 278 8.72 -11.92 -16.20
N GLN A 279 8.25 -13.09 -15.76
CA GLN A 279 8.94 -14.35 -16.02
C GLN A 279 9.06 -14.62 -17.53
N GLY A 280 10.30 -14.65 -18.03
CA GLY A 280 10.58 -14.75 -19.47
C GLY A 280 10.53 -13.42 -20.24
N GLY A 281 10.33 -12.30 -19.54
CA GLY A 281 10.17 -10.95 -20.10
C GLY A 281 11.44 -10.25 -20.61
N GLY A 282 12.58 -10.97 -20.70
CA GLY A 282 13.84 -10.48 -21.27
C GLY A 282 14.22 -9.08 -20.79
N THR A 283 14.22 -8.11 -21.70
CA THR A 283 14.59 -6.72 -21.43
C THR A 283 13.71 -6.02 -20.39
N ALA A 284 12.42 -6.35 -20.26
CA ALA A 284 11.56 -5.78 -19.22
C ALA A 284 11.92 -6.30 -17.82
N LEU A 285 12.28 -7.58 -17.74
CA LEU A 285 12.79 -8.17 -16.50
C LEU A 285 14.15 -7.56 -16.10
N GLU A 286 15.06 -7.38 -17.05
CA GLU A 286 16.34 -6.70 -16.81
C GLU A 286 16.14 -5.25 -16.33
N ALA A 287 15.17 -4.55 -16.92
CA ALA A 287 14.82 -3.18 -16.53
C ALA A 287 14.37 -3.11 -15.07
N ALA A 288 13.37 -3.92 -14.71
CA ALA A 288 12.81 -3.95 -13.36
C ALA A 288 13.85 -4.38 -12.33
N LEU A 289 14.63 -5.43 -12.62
CA LEU A 289 15.66 -5.89 -11.70
C LEU A 289 16.74 -4.83 -11.46
N LEU A 290 17.21 -4.15 -12.51
CA LEU A 290 18.24 -3.12 -12.38
C LEU A 290 17.72 -1.89 -11.64
N GLU A 291 16.45 -1.57 -11.80
CA GLU A 291 15.78 -0.46 -11.11
C GLU A 291 15.74 -0.68 -9.61
N GLU A 292 15.18 -1.81 -9.17
CA GLU A 292 15.16 -2.16 -7.74
C GLU A 292 16.56 -2.31 -7.14
N LEU A 293 17.51 -2.81 -7.93
CA LEU A 293 18.90 -2.88 -7.51
C LEU A 293 19.52 -1.48 -7.36
N GLY A 294 19.10 -0.52 -8.17
CA GLY A 294 19.52 0.87 -8.06
C GLY A 294 19.11 1.48 -6.72
N HIS A 295 17.84 1.33 -6.34
CA HIS A 295 17.34 1.75 -5.02
C HIS A 295 18.10 1.06 -3.88
N TRP A 296 18.33 -0.26 -4.00
CA TRP A 296 19.10 -1.02 -3.01
C TRP A 296 20.53 -0.50 -2.83
N LEU A 297 21.23 -0.16 -3.92
CA LEU A 297 22.63 0.28 -3.84
C LEU A 297 22.81 1.58 -3.03
N GLU A 298 21.79 2.45 -3.03
CA GLU A 298 21.76 3.68 -2.26
C GLU A 298 21.08 3.55 -0.88
N ALA A 299 20.49 2.39 -0.57
CA ALA A 299 19.70 2.20 0.65
C ALA A 299 20.46 2.50 1.96
N SER A 300 21.79 2.32 1.96
CA SER A 300 22.67 2.58 3.11
C SER A 300 23.14 4.04 3.24
N CYS A 301 22.79 4.90 2.29
CA CYS A 301 23.14 6.32 2.33
C CYS A 301 22.23 7.08 3.31
N ALA A 302 22.79 8.09 3.98
CA ALA A 302 22.07 8.86 4.99
C ALA A 302 20.98 9.78 4.38
N VAL A 303 21.21 10.23 3.14
CA VAL A 303 20.27 11.08 2.40
C VAL A 303 20.13 10.48 1.01
N ASP A 304 18.90 10.20 0.63
CA ASP A 304 18.53 9.67 -0.67
C ASP A 304 18.76 10.71 -1.77
N SER A 305 19.19 10.27 -2.96
CA SER A 305 19.35 11.18 -4.10
C SER A 305 17.98 11.68 -4.60
N ALA A 306 17.98 12.75 -5.38
CA ALA A 306 16.73 13.36 -5.85
C ALA A 306 16.19 12.72 -7.14
N GLY A 307 14.94 12.26 -7.10
CA GLY A 307 14.18 11.78 -8.25
C GLY A 307 13.85 10.29 -8.11
N ASP A 308 13.86 9.58 -9.23
CA ASP A 308 13.84 8.11 -9.29
C ASP A 308 15.20 7.58 -9.76
N GLU A 309 16.01 7.22 -8.78
CA GLU A 309 17.38 6.76 -8.93
C GLU A 309 17.42 5.36 -9.53
N GLY A 310 16.47 4.49 -9.20
CA GLY A 310 16.40 3.17 -9.78
C GLY A 310 16.16 3.25 -11.27
N GLU A 311 15.17 4.03 -11.69
CA GLU A 311 14.80 4.17 -13.10
C GLU A 311 15.98 4.73 -13.92
N ARG A 312 16.61 5.80 -13.42
CA ARG A 312 17.81 6.38 -14.05
C ARG A 312 18.96 5.40 -14.10
N PHE A 313 19.22 4.67 -13.01
CA PHE A 313 20.28 3.68 -12.96
C PHE A 313 20.05 2.60 -14.01
N SER A 314 18.86 2.02 -14.04
CA SER A 314 18.45 0.97 -14.98
C SER A 314 18.65 1.40 -16.43
N ALA A 315 18.15 2.59 -16.79
CA ALA A 315 18.28 3.11 -18.14
C ALA A 315 19.75 3.31 -18.55
N ARG A 316 20.58 3.88 -17.66
CA ARG A 316 22.00 4.14 -17.95
C ARG A 316 22.81 2.86 -18.08
N ILE A 317 22.55 1.87 -17.25
CA ILE A 317 23.20 0.55 -17.33
C ILE A 317 22.84 -0.15 -18.64
N ARG A 318 21.57 -0.08 -19.05
CA ARG A 318 21.07 -0.67 -20.30
C ARG A 318 21.47 0.13 -21.54
N GLY A 319 21.89 1.39 -21.38
CA GLY A 319 22.25 2.29 -22.48
C GLY A 319 21.05 2.92 -23.18
N THR A 320 19.92 3.04 -22.47
CA THR A 320 18.70 3.71 -22.93
C THR A 320 18.61 5.11 -22.35
N THR A 321 17.71 5.93 -22.90
CA THR A 321 17.39 7.26 -22.40
C THR A 321 16.00 7.23 -21.79
N LEU A 322 15.78 7.92 -20.68
CA LEU A 322 14.44 8.11 -20.13
C LEU A 322 13.67 9.12 -20.98
N GLU A 323 12.43 8.79 -21.33
CA GLU A 323 11.53 9.74 -22.02
C GLU A 323 10.84 10.67 -21.02
N GLN A 324 10.62 10.20 -19.79
CA GLN A 324 10.04 10.93 -18.68
C GLN A 324 10.59 10.36 -17.38
N GLU A 325 11.03 11.21 -16.45
CA GLU A 325 11.37 10.79 -15.09
C GLU A 325 10.07 10.76 -14.27
N LEU A 326 9.80 9.63 -13.62
CA LEU A 326 8.73 9.55 -12.64
C LEU A 326 9.18 10.14 -11.29
N GLY A 327 8.20 10.53 -10.48
CA GLY A 327 8.45 10.94 -9.10
C GLY A 327 8.72 9.72 -8.23
N ARG A 328 9.10 9.95 -6.96
CA ARG A 328 9.21 8.85 -5.99
C ARG A 328 7.84 8.21 -5.76
N ASP A 329 7.67 6.99 -6.25
CA ASP A 329 6.43 6.23 -6.12
C ASP A 329 6.53 5.28 -4.92
N THR A 330 6.42 5.85 -3.72
CA THR A 330 6.36 5.07 -2.48
C THR A 330 4.95 4.54 -2.24
N ALA A 331 4.80 3.25 -1.94
CA ALA A 331 3.53 2.63 -1.60
C ALA A 331 3.63 1.71 -0.38
N LEU A 332 2.47 1.38 0.18
CA LEU A 332 2.35 0.38 1.24
C LEU A 332 2.03 -0.99 0.60
N LEU A 333 2.83 -2.01 0.88
CA LEU A 333 2.56 -3.39 0.50
C LEU A 333 2.03 -4.17 1.71
N SER A 334 1.10 -5.09 1.47
CA SER A 334 0.68 -6.10 2.45
C SER A 334 1.28 -7.45 2.05
N ILE A 335 2.31 -7.88 2.77
CA ILE A 335 3.04 -9.13 2.52
C ILE A 335 2.75 -10.10 3.65
N ASN A 336 2.01 -11.18 3.36
CA ASN A 336 1.58 -12.17 4.37
C ASN A 336 0.84 -11.56 5.58
N GLY A 337 0.15 -10.43 5.38
CA GLY A 337 -0.54 -9.69 6.44
C GLY A 337 0.32 -8.67 7.20
N ASP A 338 1.63 -8.58 6.89
CA ASP A 338 2.48 -7.50 7.36
C ASP A 338 2.46 -6.33 6.39
N PHE A 339 2.39 -5.11 6.91
CA PHE A 339 2.47 -3.89 6.12
C PHE A 339 3.91 -3.39 6.05
N VAL A 340 4.40 -3.11 4.84
CA VAL A 340 5.75 -2.57 4.61
C VAL A 340 5.72 -1.45 3.60
N SER A 341 6.53 -0.41 3.82
CA SER A 341 6.76 0.63 2.82
C SER A 341 7.69 0.11 1.74
N ALA A 342 7.38 0.39 0.48
CA ALA A 342 8.21 0.03 -0.65
C ALA A 342 8.31 1.19 -1.64
N GLU A 343 9.45 1.29 -2.31
CA GLU A 343 9.58 2.06 -3.55
C GLU A 343 9.11 1.14 -4.69
N LEU A 344 8.21 1.61 -5.56
CA LEU A 344 7.59 0.81 -6.62
C LEU A 344 8.12 1.18 -7.99
N LEU A 345 8.26 0.17 -8.85
CA LEU A 345 8.26 0.34 -10.29
C LEU A 345 6.86 0.02 -10.86
N GLU A 346 6.26 0.98 -11.56
CA GLU A 346 4.96 0.82 -12.23
C GLU A 346 5.06 0.83 -13.76
N LEU A 347 4.32 -0.08 -14.40
CA LEU A 347 4.09 -0.10 -15.84
C LEU A 347 3.24 1.11 -16.22
N GLN A 348 3.80 2.00 -17.04
CA GLN A 348 3.03 3.09 -17.61
C GLN A 348 2.00 2.55 -18.61
N THR A 349 0.73 2.53 -18.22
CA THR A 349 -0.36 2.49 -19.19
C THR A 349 -0.54 3.90 -19.72
N SER A 350 0.00 4.18 -20.91
CA SER A 350 -0.37 5.41 -21.62
C SER A 350 -1.89 5.42 -21.73
N ASP A 351 -2.55 6.37 -21.06
CA ASP A 351 -3.99 6.54 -21.12
C ASP A 351 -4.33 7.01 -22.54
N THR A 352 -4.48 6.07 -23.47
CA THR A 352 -4.87 6.36 -24.85
C THR A 352 -6.35 6.73 -24.83
N THR A 353 -6.64 7.94 -24.37
CA THR A 353 -7.87 8.62 -24.72
C THR A 353 -7.90 8.66 -26.25
N PRO A 354 -8.85 7.99 -26.92
CA PRO A 354 -8.95 8.07 -28.37
C PRO A 354 -9.09 9.55 -28.73
N PRO A 355 -8.35 10.08 -29.73
CA PRO A 355 -8.51 11.47 -30.13
C PRO A 355 -9.99 11.70 -30.42
N ALA A 356 -10.60 12.64 -29.69
CA ALA A 356 -11.96 13.04 -29.92
C ALA A 356 -12.08 13.37 -31.41
N LEU A 357 -12.92 12.61 -32.12
CA LEU A 357 -13.31 12.91 -33.49
C LEU A 357 -13.85 14.34 -33.47
N ILE A 358 -13.07 15.28 -34.00
CA ILE A 358 -13.54 16.63 -34.28
C ILE A 358 -14.64 16.46 -35.31
N SER A 359 -15.87 16.55 -34.82
CA SER A 359 -17.07 16.54 -35.64
C SER A 359 -17.10 17.85 -36.40
N ASP A 360 -16.65 17.83 -37.66
CA ASP A 360 -16.86 18.90 -38.62
C ASP A 360 -18.37 19.08 -38.84
N GLN A 361 -18.98 19.97 -38.03
CA GLN A 361 -20.30 20.51 -38.30
C GLN A 361 -20.19 22.03 -38.53
N GLN A 362 -20.36 22.37 -39.81
CA GLN A 362 -21.19 23.47 -40.28
C GLN A 362 -20.83 24.89 -39.81
N THR A 363 -20.22 25.65 -40.72
CA THR A 363 -20.73 27.00 -40.99
C THR A 363 -20.96 27.16 -42.49
N ARG A 364 -22.22 26.90 -42.89
CA ARG A 364 -22.83 27.38 -44.13
C ARG A 364 -23.56 28.68 -43.79
N ALA A 365 -23.16 29.76 -44.45
CA ALA A 365 -23.91 30.97 -44.83
C ALA A 365 -25.01 31.52 -43.88
N THR A 366 -24.82 32.74 -43.38
CA THR A 366 -25.39 33.97 -43.98
C THR A 366 -24.73 35.21 -43.39
#